data_AF-A0AAD9LUF1-F1
#
_entry.id   AF-A0AAD9LUF1-F1
#
_cell.length_a   1.000
_cell.length_b   1.000
_cell.length_c   1.000
_cell.angle_alpha   90.00
_cell.angle_beta   90.00
_cell.angle_gamma   90.00
#
_symmetry.space_group_name_H-M   'P 1'
#
loop_
_entity.id
_entity.type
_entity.pdbx_description
1 polymer ?
#
loop_
_entity_poly.entity_id
_entity_poly.type
_entity_poly.pdbx_seq_one_letter_code
_entity_poly.pdbx_strand_id
1 'polypeptide(L)'
;MPDFVVSNVVAVRQDEGQPPEIIPQQFELRVRLSQQKLLLFCLIASFAPDGASASKSTIYLQFTADSLHPLHRVVYNKINPNPRDPSCLDHVWKLLQDTKNVTCLQFQLRSGRRIQLAVPLDFNPEKITDNTIQSAFRSAESLAAASSFSLYFRADALRRRSLREYNAAIRRPLTEELVRSYKDMLDVKRLYNGIGGKAHEVHISRGHRDGSPRTRESCSSPTSAASTVSCGSTLPFDTVPRPPESPPSYEEYLNEGQSPRVGPDAAATVISTKGLADNLAPPEYGDTEQPHDVLDPKGVPCGSQDINKHLTTKRKRSVTSICTTRIVATDASQPKKELQKHVENLQAQVKRLEKRHDDLEGDCCMLQKRQDEIDDDVNNLQVDVDELGNTCENLGNSMLDVCDEFNDLKDTMRGTPEADQCKWSENMAKELGEYVRAEADEIKRKICQALQ
;
A
#
# COMPACT_ATOMS: atom_id res chain seq x y z
N MET A 1 -19.34 0.93 -3.80
CA MET A 1 -18.19 0.58 -4.65
C MET A 1 -16.91 1.05 -3.95
N PRO A 2 -15.78 0.32 -4.03
CA PRO A 2 -14.50 0.85 -3.58
C PRO A 2 -14.05 2.01 -4.47
N ASP A 3 -13.43 3.04 -3.89
CA ASP A 3 -13.00 4.23 -4.64
C ASP A 3 -11.68 4.00 -5.36
N PHE A 4 -10.93 2.99 -4.95
CA PHE A 4 -9.65 2.62 -5.55
C PHE A 4 -9.37 1.13 -5.34
N VAL A 5 -8.99 0.45 -6.42
CA VAL A 5 -8.62 -0.96 -6.44
C VAL A 5 -7.37 -1.12 -7.29
N VAL A 6 -6.36 -1.79 -6.73
CA VAL A 6 -5.12 -2.12 -7.44
C VAL A 6 -4.76 -3.56 -7.17
N SER A 7 -4.70 -4.35 -8.23
CA SER A 7 -4.18 -5.71 -8.20
C SER A 7 -2.65 -5.71 -8.31
N ASN A 8 -2.02 -6.84 -7.97
CA ASN A 8 -0.56 -7.04 -8.04
C ASN A 8 0.20 -6.03 -7.17
N VAL A 9 -0.13 -5.98 -5.89
CA VAL A 9 0.57 -5.18 -4.88
C VAL A 9 1.59 -6.06 -4.17
N VAL A 10 2.83 -5.59 -4.09
CA VAL A 10 3.90 -6.22 -3.30
C VAL A 10 4.02 -5.49 -1.97
N ALA A 11 3.96 -6.21 -0.87
CA ALA A 11 4.13 -5.65 0.46
C ALA A 11 5.58 -5.85 0.95
N VAL A 12 6.13 -4.83 1.60
CA VAL A 12 7.45 -4.91 2.24
C VAL A 12 7.30 -4.43 3.68
N ARG A 13 7.59 -5.31 4.63
CA ARG A 13 7.59 -5.01 6.06
C ARG A 13 8.84 -4.21 6.42
N GLN A 14 8.68 -3.17 7.25
CA GLN A 14 9.73 -2.21 7.60
C GLN A 14 9.70 -1.90 9.10
N ASP A 15 9.81 -2.92 9.95
CA ASP A 15 9.83 -2.72 11.41
C ASP A 15 11.14 -2.11 11.89
N GLU A 16 11.05 -1.27 12.93
CA GLU A 16 12.21 -0.58 13.49
C GLU A 16 13.27 -1.58 13.97
N GLY A 17 14.51 -1.43 13.49
CA GLY A 17 15.63 -2.29 13.85
C GLY A 17 15.71 -3.61 13.08
N GLN A 18 14.80 -3.90 12.15
CA GLN A 18 14.88 -5.06 11.26
C GLN A 18 15.15 -4.64 9.81
N PRO A 19 15.90 -5.45 9.03
CA PRO A 19 16.03 -5.21 7.60
C PRO A 19 14.65 -5.33 6.92
N PRO A 20 14.39 -4.56 5.84
CA PRO A 20 13.14 -4.67 5.11
C PRO A 20 12.91 -6.11 4.60
N GLU A 21 11.73 -6.65 4.86
CA GLU A 21 11.36 -8.01 4.45
C GLU A 21 10.28 -7.94 3.38
N ILE A 22 10.56 -8.51 2.21
CA ILE A 22 9.60 -8.60 1.12
C ILE A 22 8.64 -9.74 1.42
N ILE A 23 7.35 -9.43 1.44
CA ILE A 23 6.30 -10.42 1.57
C ILE A 23 6.05 -11.01 0.17
N PRO A 24 6.35 -12.29 -0.08
CA PRO A 24 6.32 -12.87 -1.42
C PRO A 24 4.90 -12.99 -1.99
N GLN A 25 3.88 -12.89 -1.14
CA GLN A 25 2.49 -12.92 -1.54
C GLN A 25 2.10 -11.65 -2.31
N GLN A 26 1.43 -11.82 -3.45
CA GLN A 26 0.76 -10.72 -4.13
C GLN A 26 -0.58 -10.41 -3.48
N PHE A 27 -0.83 -9.13 -3.28
CA PHE A 27 -2.08 -8.62 -2.70
C PHE A 27 -2.88 -7.83 -3.72
N GLU A 28 -4.17 -7.70 -3.48
CA GLU A 28 -5.01 -6.65 -4.05
C GLU A 28 -5.29 -5.61 -2.96
N LEU A 29 -4.96 -4.35 -3.24
CA LEU A 29 -5.27 -3.23 -2.35
C LEU A 29 -6.61 -2.63 -2.77
N ARG A 30 -7.57 -2.64 -1.85
CA ARG A 30 -8.83 -1.88 -1.94
C ARG A 30 -8.82 -0.75 -0.93
N VAL A 31 -9.22 0.42 -1.38
CA VAL A 31 -9.42 1.59 -0.53
C VAL A 31 -10.85 2.09 -0.70
N ARG A 32 -11.50 2.31 0.43
CA ARG A 32 -12.87 2.81 0.50
C ARG A 32 -12.90 4.06 1.37
N LEU A 33 -13.34 5.16 0.78
CA LEU A 33 -13.62 6.44 1.40
C LEU A 33 -15.14 6.63 1.45
N SER A 34 -15.73 6.55 2.63
CA SER A 34 -17.17 6.76 2.80
C SER A 34 -17.57 8.21 2.53
N GLN A 35 -18.87 8.44 2.33
CA GLN A 35 -19.43 9.80 2.23
C GLN A 35 -19.13 10.64 3.48
N GLN A 36 -19.05 10.01 4.66
CA GLN A 36 -18.65 10.63 5.93
C GLN A 36 -17.13 10.85 6.04
N LYS A 37 -16.38 10.61 4.96
CA LYS A 37 -14.92 10.67 4.88
C LYS A 37 -14.23 9.71 5.87
N LEU A 38 -14.80 8.52 6.06
CA LEU A 38 -14.15 7.41 6.76
C LEU A 38 -13.32 6.61 5.76
N LEU A 39 -12.08 6.30 6.09
CA LEU A 39 -11.17 5.61 5.19
C LEU A 39 -10.83 4.20 5.71
N LEU A 40 -11.13 3.20 4.89
CA LEU A 40 -10.76 1.79 5.09
C LEU A 40 -9.76 1.37 4.02
N PHE A 41 -8.63 0.83 4.46
CA PHE A 41 -7.70 0.10 3.62
C PHE A 41 -7.93 -1.40 3.84
N CYS A 42 -7.92 -2.15 2.74
CA CYS A 42 -8.07 -3.59 2.76
C CYS A 42 -7.09 -4.22 1.79
N LEU A 43 -6.16 -5.03 2.30
CA LEU A 43 -5.34 -5.91 1.47
C LEU A 43 -6.00 -7.28 1.41
N ILE A 44 -6.20 -7.76 0.20
CA ILE A 44 -6.80 -9.04 -0.08
C ILE A 44 -5.69 -9.97 -0.55
N ALA A 45 -5.45 -11.03 0.21
CA ALA A 45 -4.61 -12.12 -0.23
C ALA A 45 -5.50 -13.30 -0.55
N SER A 46 -5.23 -13.95 -1.68
CA SER A 46 -5.96 -15.14 -2.05
C SER A 46 -5.00 -16.25 -2.43
N PHE A 47 -5.33 -17.45 -1.99
CA PHE A 47 -4.54 -18.66 -2.19
C PHE A 47 -5.42 -19.69 -2.87
N ALA A 48 -4.91 -20.28 -3.94
CA ALA A 48 -5.51 -21.47 -4.54
C ALA A 48 -4.73 -22.68 -4.02
N PRO A 49 -5.39 -23.71 -3.47
CA PRO A 49 -4.74 -24.99 -3.21
C PRO A 49 -4.20 -25.56 -4.52
N ASP A 50 -3.09 -26.27 -4.46
CA ASP A 50 -2.54 -26.99 -5.61
C ASP A 50 -3.56 -28.04 -6.09
N GLY A 51 -4.31 -27.69 -7.14
CA GLY A 51 -5.38 -28.52 -7.72
C GLY A 51 -6.51 -27.68 -8.33
N ALA A 52 -6.80 -27.90 -9.61
CA ALA A 52 -7.68 -27.08 -10.45
C ALA A 52 -9.16 -26.96 -10.02
N SER A 53 -9.57 -27.61 -8.92
CA SER A 53 -10.98 -27.68 -8.49
C SER A 53 -11.24 -27.18 -7.08
N ALA A 54 -10.22 -26.75 -6.34
CA ALA A 54 -10.40 -26.29 -4.96
C ALA A 54 -10.78 -24.80 -4.89
N SER A 55 -11.73 -24.48 -4.01
CA SER A 55 -12.19 -23.11 -3.79
C SER A 55 -11.05 -22.21 -3.29
N LYS A 56 -10.78 -21.13 -4.02
CA LYS A 56 -9.80 -20.09 -3.67
C LYS A 56 -10.12 -19.52 -2.29
N SER A 57 -9.23 -19.75 -1.33
CA SER A 57 -9.34 -19.19 0.01
C SER A 57 -8.86 -17.74 -0.01
N THR A 58 -9.58 -16.85 0.68
CA THR A 58 -9.26 -15.43 0.71
C THR A 58 -9.18 -14.94 2.15
N ILE A 59 -8.17 -14.14 2.45
CA ILE A 59 -8.01 -13.47 3.75
C ILE A 59 -7.94 -11.97 3.51
N TYR A 60 -8.36 -11.21 4.52
CA TYR A 60 -8.41 -9.76 4.47
C TYR A 60 -7.56 -9.16 5.57
N LEU A 61 -6.66 -8.25 5.22
CA LEU A 61 -5.96 -7.39 6.18
C LEU A 61 -6.61 -6.03 6.13
N GLN A 62 -7.28 -5.63 7.22
CA GLN A 62 -8.07 -4.43 7.29
C GLN A 62 -7.51 -3.44 8.30
N PHE A 63 -7.43 -2.17 7.93
CA PHE A 63 -7.01 -1.11 8.83
C PHE A 63 -7.60 0.24 8.38
N THR A 64 -7.78 1.13 9.33
CA THR A 64 -8.54 2.37 9.19
C THR A 64 -7.66 3.59 9.38
N ALA A 65 -8.13 4.75 8.90
CA ALA A 65 -7.39 6.00 8.97
C ALA A 65 -6.99 6.42 10.39
N ASP A 66 -7.80 6.13 11.40
CA ASP A 66 -7.49 6.43 12.81
C ASP A 66 -6.30 5.62 13.36
N SER A 67 -5.93 4.55 12.67
CA SER A 67 -4.79 3.70 13.03
C SER A 67 -3.47 4.14 12.39
N LEU A 68 -3.48 5.16 11.54
CA LEU A 68 -2.35 5.53 10.68
C LEU A 68 -1.76 6.91 11.00
N HIS A 69 -0.47 7.05 10.71
CA HIS A 69 0.16 8.33 10.40
C HIS A 69 -0.12 8.73 8.94
N PRO A 70 0.06 10.01 8.56
CA PRO A 70 -0.09 10.44 7.16
C PRO A 70 0.74 9.57 6.21
N LEU A 71 0.12 9.18 5.11
CA LEU A 71 0.73 8.36 4.08
C LEU A 71 1.77 9.16 3.31
N HIS A 72 2.91 8.51 3.06
CA HIS A 72 3.96 9.03 2.22
C HIS A 72 4.00 8.24 0.90
N ARG A 73 4.04 8.97 -0.22
CA ARG A 73 4.09 8.38 -1.56
C ARG A 73 5.41 8.74 -2.23
N VAL A 74 6.14 7.72 -2.67
CA VAL A 74 7.36 7.87 -3.46
C VAL A 74 7.18 7.16 -4.79
N VAL A 75 7.72 7.72 -5.87
CA VAL A 75 7.75 7.06 -7.18
C VAL A 75 9.20 6.75 -7.50
N TYR A 76 9.48 5.48 -7.75
CA TYR A 76 10.80 4.99 -8.12
C TYR A 76 10.82 4.69 -9.62
N ASN A 77 11.90 5.09 -10.29
CA ASN A 77 12.12 4.87 -11.72
C ASN A 77 13.32 3.94 -11.89
N LYS A 78 13.11 2.81 -12.57
CA LYS A 78 14.13 1.79 -12.82
C LYS A 78 15.27 2.29 -13.71
N ILE A 79 15.01 3.27 -14.58
CA ILE A 79 16.00 3.76 -15.56
C ILE A 79 17.07 4.63 -14.89
N ASN A 80 16.68 5.40 -13.88
CA ASN A 80 17.55 6.33 -13.16
C ASN A 80 17.48 6.02 -11.65
N PRO A 81 18.02 4.87 -11.19
CA PRO A 81 18.00 4.51 -9.79
C PRO A 81 18.80 5.53 -8.97
N ASN A 82 18.22 6.01 -7.87
CA ASN A 82 18.92 6.87 -6.94
C ASN A 82 19.74 5.98 -5.98
N PRO A 83 21.00 6.30 -5.66
CA PRO A 83 21.78 5.54 -4.70
C PRO A 83 21.16 5.48 -3.28
N ARG A 84 20.15 6.31 -2.99
CA ARG A 84 19.37 6.26 -1.73
C ARG A 84 18.13 5.36 -1.81
N ASP A 85 17.88 4.72 -2.94
CA ASP A 85 16.72 3.86 -3.11
C ASP A 85 16.82 2.59 -2.25
N PRO A 86 15.69 2.04 -1.77
CA PRO A 86 15.70 0.82 -0.98
C PRO A 86 16.31 -0.35 -1.74
N SER A 87 17.20 -1.11 -1.09
CA SER A 87 17.86 -2.29 -1.69
C SER A 87 16.88 -3.41 -2.09
N CYS A 88 15.64 -3.39 -1.58
CA CYS A 88 14.60 -4.35 -1.95
C CYS A 88 13.95 -4.06 -3.32
N LEU A 89 14.20 -2.90 -3.95
CA LEU A 89 13.52 -2.50 -5.19
C LEU A 89 13.76 -3.45 -6.35
N ASP A 90 14.96 -4.03 -6.50
CA ASP A 90 15.26 -4.99 -7.57
C ASP A 90 14.34 -6.21 -7.55
N HIS A 91 14.02 -6.69 -6.36
CA HIS A 91 13.10 -7.80 -6.17
C HIS A 91 11.65 -7.37 -6.40
N VAL A 92 11.29 -6.16 -5.96
CA VAL A 92 9.97 -5.58 -6.20
C VAL A 92 9.71 -5.42 -7.70
N TRP A 93 10.66 -4.92 -8.49
CA TRP A 93 10.50 -4.80 -9.94
C TRP A 93 10.29 -6.16 -10.61
N LYS A 94 11.06 -7.19 -10.20
CA LYS A 94 10.88 -8.56 -10.71
C LYS A 94 9.47 -9.09 -10.41
N LEU A 95 8.99 -8.90 -9.18
CA LEU A 95 7.65 -9.34 -8.77
C LEU A 95 6.52 -8.55 -9.47
N LEU A 96 6.80 -7.31 -9.88
CA LEU A 96 5.90 -6.44 -10.63
C LEU A 96 6.13 -6.48 -12.16
N GLN A 97 6.69 -7.60 -12.67
CA GLN A 97 6.87 -7.85 -14.11
C GLN A 97 7.68 -6.74 -14.83
N ASP A 98 8.74 -6.26 -14.20
CA ASP A 98 9.70 -5.29 -14.76
C ASP A 98 9.09 -3.96 -15.22
N THR A 99 8.07 -3.50 -14.50
CA THR A 99 7.50 -2.16 -14.70
C THR A 99 8.57 -1.06 -14.53
N LYS A 100 8.61 -0.12 -15.47
CA LYS A 100 9.61 0.97 -15.49
C LYS A 100 9.51 1.88 -14.26
N ASN A 101 8.28 2.14 -13.80
CA ASN A 101 7.99 3.03 -12.69
C ASN A 101 7.09 2.33 -11.68
N VAL A 102 7.49 2.38 -10.40
CA VAL A 102 6.75 1.79 -9.28
C VAL A 102 6.43 2.90 -8.29
N THR A 103 5.17 2.97 -7.85
CA THR A 103 4.76 3.78 -6.70
C THR A 103 4.91 2.95 -5.43
N CYS A 104 5.57 3.53 -4.43
CA CYS A 104 5.60 3.07 -3.06
C CYS A 104 4.68 3.94 -2.21
N LEU A 105 3.77 3.30 -1.50
CA LEU A 105 2.92 3.93 -0.50
C LEU A 105 3.30 3.39 0.88
N GLN A 106 3.82 4.27 1.74
CA GLN A 106 4.33 3.91 3.06
C GLN A 106 3.23 4.07 4.10
N PHE A 107 3.09 3.05 4.93
CA PHE A 107 2.13 2.97 6.03
C PHE A 107 2.91 2.85 7.34
N GLN A 108 2.57 3.73 8.28
CA GLN A 108 3.07 3.66 9.65
C GLN A 108 1.87 3.67 10.57
N LEU A 109 1.72 2.61 11.35
CA LEU A 109 0.66 2.47 12.33
C LEU A 109 0.98 3.28 13.58
N ARG A 110 -0.04 3.85 14.20
CA ARG A 110 0.09 4.51 15.50
C ARG A 110 0.37 3.47 16.58
N SER A 111 1.09 3.88 17.64
CA SER A 111 1.44 2.99 18.75
C SER A 111 0.21 2.25 19.30
N GLY A 112 0.34 0.93 19.45
CA GLY A 112 -0.71 0.05 19.94
C GLY A 112 -1.81 -0.30 18.94
N ARG A 113 -1.81 0.28 17.73
CA ARG A 113 -2.72 -0.10 16.65
C ARG A 113 -2.09 -1.22 15.81
N ARG A 114 -2.95 -2.08 15.27
CA ARG A 114 -2.56 -3.24 14.46
C ARG A 114 -3.53 -3.38 13.31
N ILE A 115 -3.08 -4.08 12.29
CA ILE A 115 -3.93 -4.48 11.18
C ILE A 115 -4.80 -5.66 11.64
N GLN A 116 -6.10 -5.58 11.38
CA GLN A 116 -7.01 -6.68 11.64
C GLN A 116 -6.89 -7.71 10.52
N LEU A 117 -6.40 -8.90 10.85
CA LEU A 117 -6.41 -10.04 9.95
C LEU A 117 -7.77 -10.76 10.08
N ALA A 118 -8.60 -10.72 9.05
CA ALA A 118 -9.87 -11.42 8.99
C ALA A 118 -9.75 -12.66 8.09
N VAL A 119 -10.26 -13.78 8.60
CA VAL A 119 -10.25 -15.10 7.95
C VAL A 119 -11.67 -15.67 7.87
N PRO A 120 -11.95 -16.63 6.97
CA PRO A 120 -13.23 -17.34 6.98
C PRO A 120 -13.53 -17.97 8.34
N LEU A 121 -14.81 -18.11 8.70
CA LEU A 121 -15.22 -18.65 10.01
C LEU A 121 -14.66 -20.06 10.28
N ASP A 122 -14.68 -20.91 9.26
CA ASP A 122 -14.20 -22.29 9.24
C ASP A 122 -12.67 -22.40 9.05
N PHE A 123 -11.98 -21.29 8.78
CA PHE A 123 -10.54 -21.29 8.59
C PHE A 123 -9.83 -21.70 9.88
N ASN A 124 -9.00 -22.75 9.77
CA ASN A 124 -8.14 -23.21 10.85
C ASN A 124 -6.69 -23.32 10.34
N PRO A 125 -5.77 -22.47 10.83
CA PRO A 125 -4.38 -22.47 10.36
C PRO A 125 -3.65 -23.78 10.65
N GLU A 126 -4.05 -24.54 11.67
CA GLU A 126 -3.45 -25.82 12.04
C GLU A 126 -3.83 -26.95 11.07
N LYS A 127 -4.93 -26.79 10.33
CA LYS A 127 -5.40 -27.78 9.35
C LYS A 127 -4.80 -27.56 7.96
N ILE A 128 -4.01 -26.50 7.76
CA ILE A 128 -3.39 -26.20 6.46
C ILE A 128 -2.20 -27.15 6.27
N THR A 129 -2.39 -28.18 5.44
CA THR A 129 -1.33 -29.14 5.07
C THR A 129 -0.46 -28.64 3.91
N ASP A 130 -0.96 -27.68 3.14
CA ASP A 130 -0.27 -27.09 2.00
C ASP A 130 0.76 -26.06 2.48
N ASN A 131 2.04 -26.32 2.21
CA ASN A 131 3.15 -25.46 2.62
C ASN A 131 3.09 -24.06 1.99
N THR A 132 2.55 -23.95 0.77
CA THR A 132 2.41 -22.67 0.05
C THR A 132 1.34 -21.82 0.71
N ILE A 133 0.16 -22.39 0.98
CA ILE A 133 -0.92 -21.68 1.70
C ILE A 133 -0.45 -21.31 3.11
N GLN A 134 0.24 -22.21 3.81
CA GLN A 134 0.73 -21.95 5.15
C GLN A 134 1.76 -20.81 5.16
N SER A 135 2.70 -20.81 4.21
CA SER A 135 3.70 -19.74 4.06
C SER A 135 3.04 -18.39 3.77
N ALA A 136 2.04 -18.38 2.90
CA ALA A 136 1.33 -17.18 2.52
C ALA A 136 0.43 -16.63 3.65
N PHE A 137 -0.16 -17.51 4.45
CA PHE A 137 -0.87 -17.14 5.67
C PHE A 137 0.09 -16.55 6.72
N ARG A 138 1.23 -17.21 7.00
CA ARG A 138 2.26 -16.68 7.92
C ARG A 138 2.81 -15.32 7.46
N SER A 139 2.97 -15.15 6.15
CA SER A 139 3.34 -13.89 5.52
C SER A 139 2.32 -12.77 5.81
N ALA A 140 1.03 -13.08 5.72
CA ALA A 140 -0.04 -12.15 6.07
C ALA A 140 -0.11 -11.86 7.57
N GLU A 141 0.10 -12.86 8.44
CA GLU A 141 0.23 -12.65 9.89
C GLU A 141 1.41 -11.73 10.23
N SER A 142 2.57 -11.97 9.62
CA SER A 142 3.78 -11.16 9.79
C SER A 142 3.53 -9.71 9.38
N LEU A 143 2.87 -9.49 8.25
CA LEU A 143 2.47 -8.15 7.80
C LEU A 143 1.43 -7.52 8.75
N ALA A 144 0.48 -8.31 9.27
CA ALA A 144 -0.53 -7.81 10.19
C ALA A 144 0.04 -7.41 11.56
N ALA A 145 1.14 -8.04 11.97
CA ALA A 145 1.91 -7.72 13.18
C ALA A 145 2.82 -6.49 13.02
N ALA A 146 3.11 -6.07 11.78
CA ALA A 146 4.05 -5.01 11.49
C ALA A 146 3.56 -3.65 12.00
N SER A 147 4.50 -2.84 12.51
CA SER A 147 4.28 -1.45 12.90
C SER A 147 4.37 -0.49 11.71
N SER A 148 5.20 -0.83 10.73
CA SER A 148 5.35 -0.11 9.48
C SER A 148 5.60 -1.05 8.31
N PHE A 149 5.05 -0.68 7.17
CA PHE A 149 5.20 -1.41 5.92
C PHE A 149 5.01 -0.48 4.73
N SER A 150 5.50 -0.92 3.58
CA SER A 150 5.38 -0.22 2.31
C SER A 150 4.64 -1.11 1.32
N LEU A 151 3.77 -0.52 0.52
CA LEU A 151 3.09 -1.20 -0.58
C LEU A 151 3.61 -0.66 -1.91
N TYR A 152 4.03 -1.57 -2.77
CA TYR A 152 4.57 -1.26 -4.09
C TYR A 152 3.61 -1.74 -5.18
N PHE A 153 3.32 -0.87 -6.12
CA PHE A 153 2.46 -1.15 -7.27
C PHE A 153 2.77 -0.20 -8.42
N ARG A 154 2.15 -0.41 -9.58
CA ARG A 154 2.40 0.41 -10.78
C ARG A 154 2.19 1.91 -10.53
N ALA A 155 3.06 2.75 -11.10
CA ALA A 155 3.10 4.17 -10.75
C ALA A 155 1.87 4.99 -11.14
N ASP A 156 1.17 4.57 -12.18
CA ASP A 156 -0.03 5.20 -12.74
C ASP A 156 -1.30 4.91 -11.94
N ALA A 157 -1.27 3.93 -11.03
CA ALA A 157 -2.49 3.47 -10.38
C ALA A 157 -3.07 4.51 -9.41
N LEU A 158 -2.25 5.09 -8.53
CA LEU A 158 -2.72 6.02 -7.49
C LEU A 158 -2.54 7.50 -7.90
N ARG A 159 -3.66 8.18 -8.14
CA ARG A 159 -3.68 9.63 -8.43
C ARG A 159 -3.27 10.45 -7.20
N ARG A 160 -2.52 11.54 -7.42
CA ARG A 160 -2.11 12.49 -6.35
C ARG A 160 -3.31 13.08 -5.60
N ARG A 161 -4.42 13.37 -6.30
CA ARG A 161 -5.66 13.89 -5.70
C ARG A 161 -6.22 12.94 -4.65
N SER A 162 -6.34 11.65 -4.97
CA SER A 162 -6.82 10.63 -4.04
C SER A 162 -5.95 10.53 -2.79
N LEU A 163 -4.62 10.60 -2.95
CA LEU A 163 -3.70 10.60 -1.80
C LEU A 163 -3.92 11.81 -0.88
N ARG A 164 -4.16 13.01 -1.44
CA ARG A 164 -4.47 14.21 -0.64
C ARG A 164 -5.75 14.01 0.17
N GLU A 165 -6.80 13.45 -0.45
CA GLU A 165 -8.07 13.14 0.22
C GLU A 165 -7.89 12.09 1.33
N TYR A 166 -7.07 11.06 1.10
CA TYR A 166 -6.75 10.05 2.10
C TYR A 166 -6.01 10.65 3.29
N ASN A 167 -4.99 11.48 3.04
CA ASN A 167 -4.25 12.17 4.10
C ASN A 167 -5.11 13.17 4.87
N ALA A 168 -6.05 13.85 4.20
CA ALA A 168 -7.02 14.69 4.87
C ALA A 168 -7.91 13.88 5.83
N ALA A 169 -8.38 12.68 5.41
CA ALA A 169 -9.15 11.79 6.27
C ALA A 169 -8.34 11.25 7.46
N ILE A 170 -7.06 10.90 7.27
CA ILE A 170 -6.15 10.41 8.32
C ILE A 170 -5.84 11.49 9.37
N ARG A 171 -5.73 12.75 8.94
CA ARG A 171 -5.44 13.89 9.82
C ARG A 171 -6.64 14.35 10.66
N ARG A 172 -7.85 13.84 10.39
CA ARG A 172 -9.05 14.23 11.16
C ARG A 172 -8.88 13.86 12.64
N PRO A 173 -9.25 14.76 13.57
CA PRO A 173 -9.29 14.45 14.99
C PRO A 173 -10.19 13.24 15.27
N LEU A 174 -9.71 12.35 16.14
CA LEU A 174 -10.43 11.13 16.49
C LEU A 174 -11.49 11.44 17.55
N THR A 175 -12.77 11.40 17.17
CA THR A 175 -13.90 11.48 18.09
C THR A 175 -14.42 10.08 18.43
N GLU A 176 -15.10 9.91 19.56
CA GLU A 176 -15.68 8.61 19.94
C GLU A 176 -16.69 8.07 18.91
N GLU A 177 -17.47 8.97 18.31
CA GLU A 177 -18.38 8.64 17.22
C GLU A 177 -17.61 8.10 16.01
N LEU A 178 -16.52 8.77 15.62
CA LEU A 178 -15.68 8.32 14.51
C LEU A 178 -15.07 6.94 14.77
N VAL A 179 -14.60 6.70 16.01
CA VAL A 179 -14.10 5.38 16.44
C VAL A 179 -15.18 4.32 16.32
N ARG A 180 -16.42 4.63 16.71
CA ARG A 180 -17.56 3.71 16.58
C ARG A 180 -17.84 3.41 15.11
N SER A 181 -17.88 4.43 14.26
CA SER A 181 -18.07 4.25 12.82
C SER A 181 -16.95 3.45 12.15
N TYR A 182 -15.70 3.58 12.60
CA TYR A 182 -14.60 2.74 12.14
C TYR A 182 -14.77 1.28 12.55
N LYS A 183 -15.24 1.00 13.79
CA LYS A 183 -15.54 -0.37 14.23
C LYS A 183 -16.64 -1.00 13.37
N ASP A 184 -17.69 -0.25 13.03
CA ASP A 184 -18.77 -0.74 12.17
C ASP A 184 -18.29 -1.01 10.73
N MET A 185 -17.29 -0.25 10.27
CA MET A 185 -16.68 -0.46 8.94
C MET A 185 -15.73 -1.66 8.90
N LEU A 186 -15.15 -2.03 10.05
CA LEU A 186 -14.31 -3.22 10.27
C LEU A 186 -15.12 -4.47 10.67
N ASP A 187 -16.45 -4.46 10.49
CA ASP A 187 -17.29 -5.60 10.85
C ASP A 187 -17.00 -6.82 9.96
N VAL A 188 -16.20 -7.73 10.51
CA VAL A 188 -15.81 -9.00 9.88
C VAL A 188 -17.02 -9.88 9.53
N LYS A 189 -18.18 -9.68 10.18
CA LYS A 189 -19.41 -10.45 9.88
C LYS A 189 -19.98 -10.11 8.50
N ARG A 190 -19.63 -8.97 7.92
CA ARG A 190 -20.07 -8.56 6.58
C ARG A 190 -19.16 -9.09 5.47
N LEU A 191 -18.01 -9.67 5.82
CA LEU A 191 -17.08 -10.25 4.86
C LEU A 191 -17.62 -11.59 4.32
N TYR A 192 -16.95 -12.13 3.30
CA TYR A 192 -17.25 -13.44 2.72
C TYR A 192 -18.68 -13.56 2.19
N ASN A 193 -19.12 -12.57 1.40
CA ASN A 193 -20.46 -12.53 0.81
C ASN A 193 -21.59 -12.62 1.85
N GLY A 194 -21.36 -12.10 3.06
CA GLY A 194 -22.33 -12.13 4.16
C GLY A 194 -22.34 -13.42 4.98
N ILE A 195 -21.52 -14.43 4.63
CA ILE A 195 -21.31 -15.63 5.46
C ILE A 195 -20.64 -15.23 6.79
N GLY A 196 -19.85 -14.16 6.76
CA GLY A 196 -19.10 -13.66 7.89
C GLY A 196 -17.73 -14.30 8.04
N GLY A 197 -16.81 -13.54 8.62
CA GLY A 197 -15.48 -13.98 8.99
C GLY A 197 -15.26 -13.86 10.49
N LYS A 198 -14.06 -14.24 10.93
CA LYS A 198 -13.56 -13.97 12.28
C LYS A 198 -12.26 -13.21 12.22
N ALA A 199 -12.03 -12.35 13.21
CA ALA A 199 -10.71 -11.76 13.42
C ALA A 199 -9.77 -12.87 13.90
N HIS A 200 -8.66 -13.05 13.20
CA HIS A 200 -7.58 -13.92 13.58
C HIS A 200 -6.66 -13.17 14.55
N GLU A 201 -6.42 -13.76 15.73
CA GLU A 201 -5.51 -13.18 16.71
C GLU A 201 -4.07 -13.43 16.25
N VAL A 202 -3.44 -12.35 15.77
CA VAL A 202 -2.07 -12.41 15.26
C VAL A 202 -1.13 -12.77 16.41
N HIS A 203 -0.52 -13.94 16.30
CA HIS A 203 0.50 -14.38 17.24
C HIS A 203 1.74 -13.53 17.03
N ILE A 204 1.89 -12.48 17.84
CA ILE A 204 3.18 -11.84 17.99
C ILE A 204 4.05 -12.83 18.74
N SER A 205 4.72 -13.70 17.99
CA SER A 205 5.91 -14.38 18.43
C SER A 205 6.89 -13.28 18.80
N ARG A 206 6.81 -12.78 20.05
CA ARG A 206 7.80 -11.90 20.66
C ARG A 206 9.09 -12.65 20.45
N GLY A 207 9.87 -12.17 19.48
CA GLY A 207 11.03 -12.87 18.96
C GLY A 207 11.80 -13.47 20.12
N HIS A 208 12.12 -14.76 19.98
CA HIS A 208 12.99 -15.50 20.88
C HIS A 208 14.07 -14.56 21.45
N ARG A 209 13.82 -14.00 22.63
CA ARG A 209 14.90 -13.75 23.56
C ARG A 209 15.29 -15.15 23.98
N ASP A 210 16.39 -15.63 23.42
CA ASP A 210 17.11 -16.78 23.93
C ASP A 210 17.16 -16.69 25.45
N GLY A 211 16.35 -17.54 26.07
CA GLY A 211 15.97 -17.39 27.47
C GLY A 211 15.46 -18.71 28.02
N SER A 212 16.19 -19.78 27.71
CA SER A 212 16.11 -21.14 28.26
C SER A 212 14.74 -21.86 28.13
N PRO A 213 14.72 -23.13 27.68
CA PRO A 213 13.52 -23.93 27.81
C PRO A 213 13.24 -24.09 29.30
N ARG A 214 12.06 -23.63 29.73
CA ARG A 214 11.55 -23.91 31.07
C ARG A 214 11.28 -25.41 31.11
N THR A 215 12.27 -26.18 31.53
CA THR A 215 12.13 -27.55 31.99
C THR A 215 11.18 -27.53 33.18
N ARG A 216 9.88 -27.59 32.90
CA ARG A 216 8.91 -28.13 33.83
C ARG A 216 8.50 -29.48 33.29
N GLU A 217 9.40 -30.43 33.51
CA GLU A 217 9.02 -31.82 33.77
C GLU A 217 7.96 -31.77 34.86
N SER A 218 6.69 -31.85 34.47
CA SER A 218 5.65 -32.24 35.40
C SER A 218 5.77 -33.76 35.51
N CYS A 219 6.47 -34.18 36.56
CA CYS A 219 6.57 -35.55 36.97
C CYS A 219 5.16 -36.14 37.13
N SER A 220 4.80 -37.01 36.21
CA SER A 220 3.83 -38.06 36.45
C SER A 220 4.40 -39.00 37.49
N SER A 221 3.67 -39.19 38.60
CA SER A 221 3.82 -40.34 39.50
C SER A 221 2.46 -40.71 40.10
N PRO A 222 2.25 -41.97 40.47
CA PRO A 222 0.98 -42.66 40.25
C PRO A 222 0.20 -43.00 41.54
N THR A 223 -1.10 -43.25 41.33
CA THR A 223 -1.99 -44.18 42.07
C THR A 223 -2.00 -44.16 43.61
N SER A 224 -3.12 -43.74 44.20
CA SER A 224 -3.78 -44.52 45.26
C SER A 224 -5.27 -44.22 45.37
N ALA A 225 -5.99 -45.28 45.72
CA ALA A 225 -7.41 -45.50 45.51
C ALA A 225 -8.33 -44.90 46.59
N ALA A 226 -9.60 -44.77 46.18
CA ALA A 226 -10.83 -44.89 46.95
C ALA A 226 -10.99 -44.10 48.27
N SER A 227 -11.92 -43.13 48.25
CA SER A 227 -12.99 -43.12 49.25
C SER A 227 -14.24 -42.42 48.70
N THR A 228 -15.36 -43.00 49.08
CA THR A 228 -16.74 -42.77 48.66
C THR A 228 -17.43 -41.67 49.46
N VAL A 229 -18.53 -41.16 48.89
CA VAL A 229 -19.67 -40.46 49.52
C VAL A 229 -19.44 -39.00 49.92
N SER A 230 -20.25 -38.10 49.36
CA SER A 230 -21.31 -37.38 50.11
C SER A 230 -21.55 -35.96 49.61
N CYS A 231 -22.81 -35.71 49.19
CA CYS A 231 -23.61 -34.48 49.28
C CYS A 231 -22.94 -33.14 48.89
N GLY A 232 -23.41 -32.44 47.87
CA GLY A 232 -24.77 -31.93 47.76
C GLY A 232 -24.77 -30.45 48.12
N SER A 233 -24.75 -29.57 47.12
CA SER A 233 -25.08 -28.16 47.29
C SER A 233 -25.50 -27.55 45.94
N THR A 234 -26.80 -27.60 45.69
CA THR A 234 -27.50 -26.86 44.66
C THR A 234 -27.91 -25.50 45.23
N LEU A 235 -27.43 -24.42 44.62
CA LEU A 235 -27.92 -23.05 44.87
C LEU A 235 -29.30 -22.87 44.20
N PRO A 236 -30.27 -22.21 44.85
CA PRO A 236 -31.58 -21.95 44.28
C PRO A 236 -31.54 -20.68 43.42
N PHE A 237 -31.93 -20.80 42.15
CA PHE A 237 -32.39 -19.65 41.37
C PHE A 237 -33.90 -19.53 41.55
N ASP A 238 -34.27 -18.53 42.33
CA ASP A 238 -35.63 -18.03 42.46
C ASP A 238 -35.91 -17.17 41.22
N THR A 239 -36.62 -17.71 40.22
CA THR A 239 -37.18 -16.91 39.13
C THR A 239 -38.59 -17.39 38.80
N VAL A 240 -39.55 -16.56 39.17
CA VAL A 240 -40.99 -16.67 38.89
C VAL A 240 -41.24 -16.87 37.38
N PRO A 241 -42.16 -17.76 36.96
CA PRO A 241 -42.51 -17.91 35.53
C PRO A 241 -43.26 -16.68 35.02
N ARG A 242 -42.71 -16.00 34.01
CA ARG A 242 -43.49 -15.06 33.19
C ARG A 242 -44.44 -15.84 32.27
N PRO A 243 -45.67 -15.35 32.03
CA PRO A 243 -46.55 -15.93 31.02
C PRO A 243 -45.97 -15.76 29.61
N PRO A 244 -46.29 -16.66 28.66
CA PRO A 244 -45.82 -16.56 27.29
C PRO A 244 -46.45 -15.34 26.59
N GLU A 245 -45.62 -14.39 26.18
CA GLU A 245 -46.00 -13.34 25.23
C GLU A 245 -46.20 -13.97 23.85
N SER A 246 -47.38 -13.74 23.27
CA SER A 246 -47.74 -14.16 21.92
C SER A 246 -46.80 -13.55 20.88
N PRO A 247 -46.41 -14.28 19.83
CA PRO A 247 -45.63 -13.73 18.73
C PRO A 247 -46.42 -12.64 17.98
N PRO A 248 -45.73 -11.65 17.39
CA PRO A 248 -46.40 -10.61 16.61
C PRO A 248 -47.11 -11.19 15.40
N SER A 249 -48.34 -10.71 15.17
CA SER A 249 -49.16 -11.00 13.99
C SER A 249 -48.48 -10.46 12.74
N TYR A 250 -48.07 -11.34 11.82
CA TYR A 250 -47.73 -10.95 10.46
C TYR A 250 -49.02 -10.88 9.65
N GLU A 251 -49.41 -9.67 9.24
CA GLU A 251 -50.43 -9.50 8.20
C GLU A 251 -49.85 -10.01 6.88
N GLU A 252 -50.44 -11.08 6.35
CA GLU A 252 -50.23 -11.55 4.99
C GLU A 252 -50.67 -10.46 4.01
N TYR A 253 -49.71 -9.73 3.44
CA TYR A 253 -49.97 -8.92 2.27
C TYR A 253 -50.19 -9.82 1.06
N LEU A 254 -51.47 -10.09 0.78
CA LEU A 254 -51.97 -10.51 -0.53
C LEU A 254 -51.67 -9.40 -1.54
N ASN A 255 -50.59 -9.55 -2.32
CA ASN A 255 -50.47 -8.94 -3.62
C ASN A 255 -50.33 -10.05 -4.66
N GLU A 256 -51.48 -10.45 -5.18
CA GLU A 256 -51.59 -11.25 -6.39
C GLU A 256 -51.01 -10.48 -7.59
N GLY A 257 -50.10 -11.13 -8.30
CA GLY A 257 -50.15 -11.24 -9.75
C GLY A 257 -49.83 -10.01 -10.59
N GLN A 258 -48.63 -10.02 -11.20
CA GLN A 258 -48.52 -9.94 -12.67
C GLN A 258 -47.11 -10.32 -13.12
N SER A 259 -46.98 -11.55 -13.61
CA SER A 259 -45.81 -12.03 -14.34
C SER A 259 -45.90 -11.53 -15.79
N PRO A 260 -44.88 -10.89 -16.38
CA PRO A 260 -44.93 -10.52 -17.79
C PRO A 260 -44.77 -11.78 -18.64
N ARG A 261 -45.82 -12.11 -19.39
CA ARG A 261 -45.78 -13.11 -20.44
C ARG A 261 -44.87 -12.64 -21.57
N VAL A 262 -43.93 -13.52 -21.90
CA VAL A 262 -43.20 -13.55 -23.17
C VAL A 262 -44.21 -13.73 -24.32
N GLY A 263 -44.14 -12.86 -25.32
CA GLY A 263 -44.79 -13.01 -26.61
C GLY A 263 -43.74 -12.88 -27.72
N PRO A 264 -43.66 -13.84 -28.66
CA PRO A 264 -42.75 -13.79 -29.80
C PRO A 264 -43.45 -13.18 -31.03
N ASP A 265 -42.74 -12.32 -31.77
CA ASP A 265 -42.76 -12.12 -33.23
C ASP A 265 -42.09 -10.76 -33.53
N ALA A 266 -40.91 -10.76 -34.13
CA ALA A 266 -40.64 -10.82 -35.57
C ALA A 266 -40.54 -9.41 -36.21
N ALA A 267 -39.30 -8.92 -36.35
CA ALA A 267 -38.91 -8.07 -37.46
C ALA A 267 -37.40 -8.25 -37.69
N ALA A 268 -37.09 -8.92 -38.79
CA ALA A 268 -35.74 -9.16 -39.26
C ALA A 268 -35.04 -7.85 -39.64
N THR A 269 -33.76 -7.73 -39.29
CA THR A 269 -32.82 -6.90 -40.04
C THR A 269 -31.58 -7.73 -40.29
N VAL A 270 -31.51 -8.25 -41.51
CA VAL A 270 -30.41 -9.00 -42.08
C VAL A 270 -29.27 -8.03 -42.31
N ILE A 271 -28.16 -8.17 -41.58
CA ILE A 271 -26.86 -7.68 -42.03
C ILE A 271 -25.95 -8.89 -42.22
N SER A 272 -25.68 -9.13 -43.49
CA SER A 272 -24.81 -10.13 -44.07
C SER A 272 -23.36 -9.91 -43.64
N THR A 273 -22.79 -10.81 -42.84
CA THR A 273 -21.34 -11.03 -42.78
C THR A 273 -21.00 -12.34 -43.47
N LYS A 274 -20.58 -12.15 -44.72
CA LYS A 274 -20.03 -13.16 -45.62
C LYS A 274 -18.73 -13.67 -45.03
N GLY A 275 -18.61 -15.00 -44.91
CA GLY A 275 -17.46 -15.66 -44.31
C GLY A 275 -16.17 -15.49 -45.11
N LEU A 276 -15.07 -15.60 -44.40
CA LEU A 276 -13.84 -16.19 -44.92
C LEU A 276 -13.28 -17.10 -43.83
N ALA A 277 -13.36 -18.39 -44.11
CA ALA A 277 -12.69 -19.42 -43.35
C ALA A 277 -11.21 -19.38 -43.70
N ASP A 278 -10.34 -19.15 -42.71
CA ASP A 278 -8.95 -19.52 -42.80
C ASP A 278 -8.53 -20.23 -41.52
N ASN A 279 -8.16 -21.49 -41.70
CA ASN A 279 -7.62 -22.38 -40.70
C ASN A 279 -6.23 -21.88 -40.27
N LEU A 280 -6.08 -21.48 -39.01
CA LEU A 280 -4.77 -21.34 -38.39
C LEU A 280 -4.73 -22.19 -37.12
N ALA A 281 -3.92 -23.25 -37.20
CA ALA A 281 -3.59 -24.15 -36.12
C ALA A 281 -2.82 -23.42 -34.99
N PRO A 282 -2.88 -23.90 -33.74
CA PRO A 282 -2.12 -23.34 -32.63
C PRO A 282 -0.61 -23.67 -32.74
N PRO A 283 0.28 -22.84 -32.17
CA PRO A 283 1.72 -23.03 -32.30
C PRO A 283 2.21 -24.25 -31.53
N GLU A 284 3.09 -24.98 -32.23
CA GLU A 284 3.81 -26.19 -31.82
C GLU A 284 4.90 -25.85 -30.80
N TYR A 285 4.94 -26.58 -29.67
CA TYR A 285 6.00 -26.49 -28.69
C TYR A 285 7.25 -27.21 -29.22
N GLY A 286 8.32 -26.46 -29.43
CA GLY A 286 9.63 -27.01 -29.81
C GLY A 286 10.51 -27.26 -28.59
N ASP A 287 10.76 -28.52 -28.31
CA ASP A 287 11.88 -29.03 -27.50
C ASP A 287 13.22 -28.75 -28.21
N THR A 288 14.22 -28.30 -27.47
CA THR A 288 15.64 -28.51 -27.85
C THR A 288 16.48 -28.84 -26.63
N GLU A 289 16.65 -30.15 -26.46
CA GLU A 289 17.89 -30.88 -26.19
C GLU A 289 19.16 -30.09 -25.79
N GLN A 290 19.63 -30.39 -24.57
CA GLN A 290 21.03 -30.54 -24.13
C GLN A 290 21.68 -31.72 -24.90
N PRO A 291 23.01 -31.83 -25.24
CA PRO A 291 24.19 -31.75 -24.35
C PRO A 291 25.48 -31.13 -25.00
N HIS A 292 26.56 -30.76 -24.30
CA HIS A 292 27.60 -31.64 -23.75
C HIS A 292 28.64 -30.90 -22.87
N ASP A 293 29.21 -31.70 -21.97
CA ASP A 293 30.27 -31.48 -21.00
C ASP A 293 31.68 -31.19 -21.55
N VAL A 294 32.53 -30.86 -20.57
CA VAL A 294 33.99 -31.10 -20.43
C VAL A 294 34.90 -29.90 -20.75
N LEU A 295 35.39 -29.23 -19.70
CA LEU A 295 36.79 -29.35 -19.21
C LEU A 295 37.05 -28.39 -18.04
N ASP A 296 37.57 -28.96 -16.96
CA ASP A 296 38.07 -28.33 -15.74
C ASP A 296 39.62 -28.52 -15.69
N PRO A 297 40.38 -28.08 -14.67
CA PRO A 297 40.97 -26.76 -14.53
C PRO A 297 42.53 -26.75 -14.44
N LYS A 298 43.18 -25.64 -14.84
CA LYS A 298 44.58 -25.25 -14.51
C LYS A 298 44.64 -23.72 -14.61
N GLY A 299 45.28 -22.90 -13.78
CA GLY A 299 46.28 -23.09 -12.74
C GLY A 299 47.15 -21.82 -12.72
N VAL A 300 47.65 -21.46 -11.53
CA VAL A 300 48.80 -20.57 -11.22
C VAL A 300 48.62 -19.02 -11.33
N PRO A 301 49.47 -18.20 -10.65
CA PRO A 301 48.99 -17.28 -9.62
C PRO A 301 49.52 -15.83 -9.79
N CYS A 302 49.03 -14.87 -9.01
CA CYS A 302 49.80 -13.64 -8.79
C CYS A 302 49.45 -13.03 -7.44
N GLY A 303 50.47 -12.89 -6.60
CA GLY A 303 50.39 -12.23 -5.31
C GLY A 303 51.04 -10.85 -5.33
N SER A 304 50.62 -10.03 -4.38
CA SER A 304 51.41 -9.01 -3.68
C SER A 304 50.57 -8.57 -2.48
N GLN A 305 50.92 -8.99 -1.26
CA GLN A 305 51.64 -8.16 -0.29
C GLN A 305 51.03 -6.75 -0.14
N ASP A 306 50.26 -6.53 0.93
CA ASP A 306 50.66 -5.52 1.90
C ASP A 306 50.01 -5.70 3.30
N ILE A 307 50.88 -6.12 4.21
CA ILE A 307 51.08 -5.67 5.59
C ILE A 307 49.92 -4.88 6.25
N ASN A 308 49.22 -5.51 7.20
CA ASN A 308 48.98 -4.85 8.49
C ASN A 308 48.84 -5.87 9.63
N LYS A 309 49.88 -5.88 10.47
CA LYS A 309 50.00 -6.68 11.69
C LYS A 309 49.26 -5.96 12.82
N HIS A 310 48.16 -6.51 13.31
CA HIS A 310 47.75 -6.28 14.70
C HIS A 310 47.88 -7.58 15.49
N LEU A 311 48.95 -7.63 16.29
CA LEU A 311 49.12 -8.65 17.33
C LEU A 311 47.98 -8.54 18.34
N THR A 312 47.08 -9.52 18.36
CA THR A 312 46.24 -9.78 19.53
C THR A 312 47.08 -10.52 20.57
N THR A 313 47.59 -9.80 21.56
CA THR A 313 48.23 -10.36 22.74
C THR A 313 47.18 -11.08 23.60
N LYS A 314 47.30 -12.41 23.68
CA LYS A 314 46.61 -13.25 24.66
C LYS A 314 46.98 -12.80 26.07
N ARG A 315 46.08 -12.08 26.75
CA ARG A 315 46.22 -11.79 28.18
C ARG A 315 45.71 -12.99 28.99
N LYS A 316 46.65 -13.74 29.56
CA LYS A 316 46.42 -14.75 30.61
C LYS A 316 45.63 -14.09 31.76
N ARG A 317 44.48 -14.67 32.12
CA ARG A 317 43.82 -14.43 33.41
C ARG A 317 44.72 -14.98 34.51
N SER A 318 45.34 -14.11 35.29
CA SER A 318 45.82 -14.44 36.63
C SER A 318 44.67 -14.28 37.62
N VAL A 319 44.34 -15.38 38.29
CA VAL A 319 43.52 -15.41 39.50
C VAL A 319 44.25 -14.61 40.57
N THR A 320 43.61 -13.59 41.14
CA THR A 320 44.16 -12.84 42.26
C THR A 320 43.06 -12.48 43.25
N SER A 321 43.10 -13.20 44.37
CA SER A 321 42.84 -12.74 45.74
C SER A 321 41.76 -11.67 45.93
N ILE A 322 40.63 -12.11 46.49
CA ILE A 322 39.63 -11.28 47.16
C ILE A 322 40.31 -10.61 48.36
N CYS A 323 40.70 -9.35 48.21
CA CYS A 323 41.10 -8.49 49.32
C CYS A 323 39.88 -7.75 49.87
N THR A 324 39.50 -8.12 51.08
CA THR A 324 38.53 -7.47 51.95
C THR A 324 38.84 -5.96 52.05
N THR A 325 37.99 -5.12 51.45
CA THR A 325 38.11 -3.67 51.57
C THR A 325 37.54 -3.24 52.92
N ARG A 326 38.44 -2.91 53.84
CA ARG A 326 38.13 -2.24 55.10
C ARG A 326 37.64 -0.82 54.78
N ILE A 327 36.37 -0.55 55.05
CA ILE A 327 35.77 0.78 54.98
C ILE A 327 36.47 1.64 56.04
N VAL A 328 37.39 2.51 55.60
CA VAL A 328 37.94 3.59 56.40
C VAL A 328 37.06 4.81 56.13
N ALA A 329 36.26 5.15 57.14
CA ALA A 329 35.44 6.35 57.14
C ALA A 329 36.31 7.59 57.41
N THR A 330 36.85 8.19 56.36
CA THR A 330 37.38 9.55 56.38
C THR A 330 37.09 10.20 55.02
N ASP A 331 36.57 11.44 55.05
CA ASP A 331 36.19 12.33 53.92
C ASP A 331 34.79 12.20 53.29
N ALA A 332 33.77 12.48 54.10
CA ALA A 332 32.39 12.81 53.68
C ALA A 332 32.23 14.15 52.92
N SER A 333 33.32 14.80 52.46
CA SER A 333 33.29 16.14 51.83
C SER A 333 33.54 16.15 50.31
N GLN A 334 34.18 15.12 49.77
CA GLN A 334 34.47 15.01 48.33
C GLN A 334 33.25 14.75 47.41
N PRO A 335 32.29 13.87 47.74
CA PRO A 335 31.21 13.54 46.80
C PRO A 335 30.27 14.72 46.52
N LYS A 336 30.18 15.70 47.44
CA LYS A 336 29.36 16.90 47.26
C LYS A 336 29.89 17.82 46.15
N LYS A 337 31.21 17.95 46.02
CA LYS A 337 31.84 18.80 44.99
C LYS A 337 31.70 18.21 43.59
N GLU A 338 31.81 16.88 43.46
CA GLU A 338 31.60 16.18 42.19
C GLU A 338 30.13 16.26 41.74
N LEU A 339 29.20 16.07 42.67
CA LEU A 339 27.78 16.20 42.39
C LEU A 339 27.42 17.63 41.93
N GLN A 340 27.99 18.65 42.59
CA GLN A 340 27.78 20.04 42.20
C GLN A 340 28.29 20.32 40.77
N LYS A 341 29.48 19.83 40.42
CA LYS A 341 30.04 19.96 39.06
C LYS A 341 29.16 19.26 38.01
N HIS A 342 28.59 18.10 38.34
CA HIS A 342 27.65 17.42 37.45
C HIS A 342 26.36 18.21 37.22
N VAL A 343 25.81 18.83 38.28
CA VAL A 343 24.61 19.68 38.17
C VAL A 343 24.89 20.90 37.28
N GLU A 344 26.03 21.58 37.47
CA GLU A 344 26.42 22.74 36.66
C GLU A 344 26.60 22.35 35.17
N ASN A 345 27.21 21.19 34.89
CA ASN A 345 27.36 20.70 33.52
C ASN A 345 26.01 20.34 32.87
N LEU A 346 25.11 19.71 33.62
CA LEU A 346 23.75 19.39 33.15
C LEU A 346 22.97 20.67 32.85
N GLN A 347 23.04 21.67 33.73
CA GLN A 347 22.40 22.97 33.49
C GLN A 347 22.95 23.66 32.23
N ALA A 348 24.26 23.61 32.00
CA ALA A 348 24.85 24.14 30.77
C ALA A 348 24.39 23.37 29.52
N GLN A 349 24.21 22.05 29.62
CA GLN A 349 23.69 21.23 28.52
C GLN A 349 22.22 21.53 28.21
N VAL A 350 21.39 21.73 29.24
CA VAL A 350 19.98 22.12 29.08
C VAL A 350 19.88 23.46 28.35
N LYS A 351 20.64 24.48 28.77
CA LYS A 351 20.67 25.77 28.07
C LYS A 351 21.09 25.67 26.60
N ARG A 352 22.05 24.79 26.28
CA ARG A 352 22.44 24.54 24.88
C ARG A 352 21.36 23.81 24.08
N LEU A 353 20.59 22.94 24.72
CA LEU A 353 19.47 22.23 24.10
C LEU A 353 18.30 23.18 23.84
N GLU A 354 17.95 24.03 24.81
CA GLU A 354 16.93 25.08 24.67
C GLU A 354 17.27 26.01 23.49
N LYS A 355 18.50 26.52 23.42
CA LYS A 355 18.92 27.36 22.29
C LYS A 355 18.76 26.65 20.93
N ARG A 356 19.17 25.37 20.83
CA ARG A 356 19.01 24.61 19.58
C ARG A 356 17.54 24.36 19.23
N HIS A 357 16.68 24.22 20.24
CA HIS A 357 15.25 24.10 20.04
C HIS A 357 14.68 25.39 19.46
N ASP A 358 15.04 26.54 20.04
CA ASP A 358 14.60 27.87 19.55
C ASP A 358 15.10 28.11 18.11
N ASP A 359 16.35 27.76 17.81
CA ASP A 359 16.92 27.87 16.45
C ASP A 359 16.13 26.99 15.45
N LEU A 360 15.83 25.73 15.83
CA LEU A 360 15.04 24.80 15.00
C LEU A 360 13.60 25.27 14.79
N GLU A 361 12.97 25.85 15.82
CA GLU A 361 11.63 26.42 15.71
C GLU A 361 11.61 27.61 14.75
N GLY A 362 12.66 28.43 14.77
CA GLY A 362 12.89 29.49 13.78
C GLY A 362 13.01 28.96 12.35
N ASP A 363 13.83 27.93 12.14
CA ASP A 363 13.99 27.28 10.83
C ASP A 363 12.66 26.67 10.32
N CYS A 364 11.89 26.03 11.20
CA CYS A 364 10.56 25.51 10.86
C CYS A 364 9.60 26.62 10.43
N CYS A 365 9.57 27.76 11.13
CA CYS A 365 8.77 28.91 10.74
C CYS A 365 9.17 29.45 9.36
N MET A 366 10.47 29.50 9.04
CA MET A 366 10.96 29.93 7.73
C MET A 366 10.60 28.95 6.61
N LEU A 367 10.70 27.65 6.87
CA LEU A 367 10.29 26.62 5.91
C LEU A 367 8.79 26.66 5.65
N GLN A 368 7.98 26.93 6.68
CA GLN A 368 6.54 27.06 6.52
C GLN A 368 6.18 28.25 5.62
N LYS A 369 6.79 29.42 5.83
CA LYS A 369 6.59 30.59 4.95
C LYS A 369 6.95 30.29 3.50
N ARG A 370 8.07 29.61 3.25
CA ARG A 370 8.47 29.19 1.89
C ARG A 370 7.48 28.20 1.28
N GLN A 371 6.88 27.33 2.08
CA GLN A 371 5.85 26.43 1.60
C GLN A 371 4.58 27.19 1.20
N ASP A 372 4.17 28.16 2.02
CA ASP A 372 3.00 29.01 1.72
C ASP A 372 3.23 29.82 0.42
N GLU A 373 4.43 30.38 0.23
CA GLU A 373 4.83 31.07 -1.02
C GLU A 373 4.76 30.14 -2.24
N ILE A 374 5.31 28.92 -2.13
CA ILE A 374 5.26 27.93 -3.22
C ILE A 374 3.83 27.50 -3.52
N ASP A 375 2.98 27.36 -2.50
CA ASP A 375 1.58 26.99 -2.70
C ASP A 375 0.81 28.10 -3.42
N ASP A 376 1.09 29.37 -3.11
CA ASP A 376 0.56 30.53 -3.83
C ASP A 376 1.03 30.55 -5.30
N ASP A 377 2.32 30.32 -5.56
CA ASP A 377 2.87 30.24 -6.92
C ASP A 377 2.22 29.10 -7.73
N VAL A 378 2.01 27.93 -7.11
CA VAL A 378 1.34 26.80 -7.76
C VAL A 378 -0.12 27.12 -8.07
N ASN A 379 -0.82 27.83 -7.19
CA ASN A 379 -2.20 28.25 -7.44
C ASN A 379 -2.27 29.26 -8.60
N ASN A 380 -1.33 30.20 -8.67
CA ASN A 380 -1.24 31.14 -9.79
C ASN A 380 -0.98 30.40 -11.12
N LEU A 381 -0.03 29.47 -11.14
CA LEU A 381 0.26 28.67 -12.34
C LEU A 381 -0.95 27.83 -12.78
N GLN A 382 -1.78 27.35 -11.84
CA GLN A 382 -2.99 26.62 -12.17
C GLN A 382 -4.01 27.53 -12.90
N VAL A 383 -4.15 28.79 -12.49
CA VAL A 383 -5.02 29.77 -13.17
C VAL A 383 -4.52 30.00 -14.60
N ASP A 384 -3.20 30.15 -14.80
CA ASP A 384 -2.62 30.34 -16.13
C ASP A 384 -2.83 29.12 -17.04
N VAL A 385 -2.71 27.90 -16.48
CA VAL A 385 -2.98 26.65 -17.21
C VAL A 385 -4.45 26.55 -17.61
N ASP A 386 -5.37 26.95 -16.75
CA ASP A 386 -6.80 26.95 -17.04
C ASP A 386 -7.15 28.00 -18.11
N GLU A 387 -6.56 29.20 -18.05
CA GLU A 387 -6.70 30.23 -19.09
C GLU A 387 -6.16 29.73 -20.44
N LEU A 388 -4.97 29.12 -20.45
CA LEU A 388 -4.40 28.51 -21.65
C LEU A 388 -5.32 27.40 -22.21
N GLY A 389 -5.89 26.57 -21.33
CA GLY A 389 -6.88 25.56 -21.72
C GLY A 389 -8.07 26.15 -22.46
N ASN A 390 -8.65 27.23 -21.93
CA ASN A 390 -9.78 27.93 -22.56
C ASN A 390 -9.38 28.54 -23.91
N THR A 391 -8.17 29.10 -24.05
CA THR A 391 -7.70 29.63 -25.34
C THR A 391 -7.52 28.53 -26.39
N CYS A 392 -7.03 27.35 -26.00
CA CYS A 392 -6.92 26.20 -26.90
C CYS A 392 -8.28 25.67 -27.35
N GLU A 393 -9.28 25.62 -26.44
CA GLU A 393 -10.65 25.23 -26.78
C GLU A 393 -11.28 26.21 -27.77
N ASN A 394 -11.14 27.52 -27.52
CA ASN A 394 -11.62 28.55 -28.43
C ASN A 394 -10.95 28.46 -29.82
N LEU A 395 -9.63 28.24 -29.87
CA LEU A 395 -8.92 28.03 -31.13
C LEU A 395 -9.43 26.78 -31.87
N GLY A 396 -9.67 25.69 -31.13
CA GLY A 396 -10.25 24.47 -31.68
C GLY A 396 -11.62 24.70 -32.32
N ASN A 397 -12.49 25.48 -31.66
CA ASN A 397 -13.80 25.85 -32.21
C ASN A 397 -13.67 26.72 -33.46
N SER A 398 -12.82 27.75 -33.45
CA SER A 398 -12.56 28.58 -34.64
C SER A 398 -12.03 27.75 -35.82
N MET A 399 -11.22 26.72 -35.58
CA MET A 399 -10.75 25.83 -36.64
C MET A 399 -11.87 24.98 -37.25
N LEU A 400 -12.84 24.53 -36.45
CA LEU A 400 -14.02 23.83 -36.95
C LEU A 400 -14.88 24.74 -37.84
N ASP A 401 -15.12 25.98 -37.42
CA ASP A 401 -15.86 26.97 -38.23
C ASP A 401 -15.18 27.21 -39.58
N VAL A 402 -13.85 27.37 -39.59
CA VAL A 402 -13.08 27.51 -40.84
C VAL A 402 -13.15 26.27 -41.73
N CYS A 403 -13.22 25.06 -41.15
CA CYS A 403 -13.39 23.83 -41.92
C CYS A 403 -14.78 23.75 -42.57
N ASP A 404 -15.83 24.20 -41.88
CA ASP A 404 -17.18 24.26 -42.42
C ASP A 404 -17.27 25.29 -43.56
N GLU A 405 -16.73 26.50 -43.37
CA GLU A 405 -16.63 27.50 -44.45
C GLU A 405 -15.84 27.00 -45.66
N PHE A 406 -14.75 26.26 -45.42
CA PHE A 406 -13.96 25.66 -46.49
C PHE A 406 -14.75 24.58 -47.25
N ASN A 407 -15.56 23.77 -46.55
CA ASN A 407 -16.41 22.78 -47.19
C ASN A 407 -17.50 23.43 -48.06
N ASP A 408 -18.15 24.48 -47.55
CA ASP A 408 -19.15 25.24 -48.32
C ASP A 408 -18.55 25.88 -49.57
N LEU A 409 -17.35 26.45 -49.44
CA LEU A 409 -16.60 27.02 -50.55
C LEU A 409 -16.19 25.97 -51.58
N LYS A 410 -15.74 24.80 -51.12
CA LYS A 410 -15.40 23.66 -51.96
C LYS A 410 -16.61 23.16 -52.76
N ASP A 411 -17.79 23.08 -52.14
CA ASP A 411 -19.02 22.66 -52.82
C ASP A 411 -19.49 23.71 -53.83
N THR A 412 -19.33 25.01 -53.51
CA THR A 412 -19.56 26.11 -54.46
C THR A 412 -18.68 25.97 -55.71
N MET A 413 -17.41 25.62 -55.52
CA MET A 413 -16.46 25.42 -56.63
C MET A 413 -16.65 24.13 -57.42
N ARG A 414 -17.36 23.13 -56.89
CA ARG A 414 -17.68 21.92 -57.66
C ARG A 414 -18.54 22.23 -58.88
N GLY A 415 -19.17 23.41 -58.93
CA GLY A 415 -19.92 23.93 -60.07
C GLY A 415 -19.10 24.69 -61.12
N THR A 416 -17.81 25.00 -60.91
CA THR A 416 -16.95 25.75 -61.85
C THR A 416 -16.08 24.81 -62.72
N PRO A 417 -15.78 25.17 -63.98
CA PRO A 417 -15.08 24.30 -64.93
C PRO A 417 -13.62 23.98 -64.51
N GLU A 418 -13.22 22.71 -64.69
CA GLU A 418 -12.01 22.06 -64.13
C GLU A 418 -10.66 22.76 -64.37
N ALA A 419 -10.54 23.62 -65.38
CA ALA A 419 -9.26 24.19 -65.79
C ALA A 419 -8.67 25.21 -64.78
N ASP A 420 -9.52 25.88 -63.99
CA ASP A 420 -9.07 26.90 -63.03
C ASP A 420 -8.89 26.38 -61.59
N GLN A 421 -9.29 25.13 -61.33
CA GLN A 421 -9.40 24.58 -59.98
C GLN A 421 -8.03 24.23 -59.34
N CYS A 422 -7.06 23.73 -60.12
CA CYS A 422 -5.75 23.31 -59.62
C CYS A 422 -4.85 24.46 -59.13
N LYS A 423 -4.91 25.62 -59.79
CA LYS A 423 -4.02 26.75 -59.46
C LYS A 423 -4.45 27.45 -58.18
N TRP A 424 -5.74 27.43 -57.89
CA TRP A 424 -6.30 28.06 -56.70
C TRP A 424 -6.08 27.20 -55.44
N SER A 425 -6.16 25.87 -55.54
CA SER A 425 -5.90 24.96 -54.41
C SER A 425 -4.46 25.04 -53.88
N GLU A 426 -3.46 25.21 -54.75
CA GLU A 426 -2.07 25.35 -54.31
C GLU A 426 -1.82 26.68 -53.58
N ASN A 427 -2.40 27.78 -54.08
CA ASN A 427 -2.25 29.09 -53.44
C ASN A 427 -2.92 29.14 -52.07
N MET A 428 -4.14 28.60 -51.96
CA MET A 428 -4.88 28.59 -50.69
C MET A 428 -4.21 27.68 -49.65
N ALA A 429 -3.73 26.50 -50.05
CA ALA A 429 -2.99 25.61 -49.14
C ALA A 429 -1.71 26.28 -48.60
N LYS A 430 -1.05 27.10 -49.44
CA LYS A 430 0.13 27.85 -49.02
C LYS A 430 -0.22 28.97 -48.04
N GLU A 431 -1.26 29.76 -48.30
CA GLU A 431 -1.72 30.82 -47.37
C GLU A 431 -2.17 30.24 -46.03
N LEU A 432 -2.96 29.17 -46.02
CA LEU A 432 -3.36 28.47 -44.79
C LEU A 432 -2.14 27.93 -44.02
N GLY A 433 -1.17 27.35 -44.72
CA GLY A 433 0.06 26.85 -44.12
C GLY A 433 0.90 27.96 -43.48
N GLU A 434 0.97 29.14 -44.10
CA GLU A 434 1.66 30.31 -43.55
C GLU A 434 0.92 30.90 -42.33
N TYR A 435 -0.41 30.99 -42.38
CA TYR A 435 -1.24 31.46 -41.27
C TYR A 435 -1.13 30.56 -40.03
N VAL A 436 -1.32 29.24 -40.19
CA VAL A 436 -1.23 28.28 -39.08
C VAL A 436 0.17 28.28 -38.44
N ARG A 437 1.22 28.46 -39.24
CA ARG A 437 2.59 28.55 -38.73
C ARG A 437 2.80 29.81 -37.90
N ALA A 438 2.30 30.96 -38.36
CA ALA A 438 2.40 32.22 -37.63
C ALA A 438 1.68 32.16 -36.28
N GLU A 439 0.48 31.58 -36.24
CA GLU A 439 -0.30 31.44 -35.00
C GLU A 439 0.38 30.47 -34.01
N ALA A 440 0.95 29.37 -34.51
CA ALA A 440 1.72 28.44 -33.67
C ALA A 440 2.96 29.10 -33.06
N ASP A 441 3.66 29.95 -33.82
CA ASP A 441 4.82 30.69 -33.33
C ASP A 441 4.43 31.76 -32.30
N GLU A 442 3.27 32.42 -32.44
CA GLU A 442 2.70 33.33 -31.44
C GLU A 442 2.43 32.61 -30.12
N ILE A 443 1.72 31.48 -30.17
CA ILE A 443 1.40 30.66 -28.98
C ILE A 443 2.69 30.21 -28.30
N LYS A 444 3.66 29.71 -29.07
CA LYS A 444 4.96 29.30 -28.55
C LYS A 444 5.67 30.46 -27.84
N ARG A 445 5.64 31.67 -28.39
CA ARG A 445 6.22 32.86 -27.75
C ARG A 445 5.53 33.20 -26.44
N LYS A 446 4.19 33.15 -26.38
CA LYS A 446 3.43 33.38 -25.14
C LYS A 446 3.78 32.37 -24.06
N ILE A 447 3.89 31.08 -24.41
CA ILE A 447 4.32 30.03 -23.48
C ILE A 447 5.74 30.30 -22.97
N CYS A 448 6.67 30.68 -23.85
CA CYS A 448 8.04 31.02 -23.42
C CYS A 448 8.10 32.24 -22.49
N GLN A 449 7.22 33.22 -22.66
CA GLN A 449 7.13 34.38 -21.77
C GLN A 449 6.54 34.03 -20.40
N ALA A 450 5.56 33.12 -20.34
CA ALA A 450 4.98 32.67 -19.07
C ALA A 450 5.93 31.77 -18.24
N LEU A 451 6.92 31.15 -18.89
CA LEU A 451 7.92 30.28 -18.23
C LEU A 451 9.17 31.03 -17.74
N GLN A 452 9.32 32.31 -18.07
CA GLN A 452 10.43 33.17 -17.64
C GLN A 452 10.02 34.00 -16.43
#